data_AF-A0A0K6GBG0-F1
#
_entry.id   AF-A0A0K6GBG0-F1
#
_cell.length_a   1.000
_cell.length_b   1.000
_cell.length_c   1.000
_cell.angle_alpha   90.00
_cell.angle_beta   90.00
_cell.angle_gamma   90.00
#
_symmetry.space_group_name_H-M   'P 1'
#
loop_
_entity.id
_entity.type
_entity.pdbx_description
1 polymer ?
#
loop_
_entity_poly.entity_id
_entity_poly.type
_entity_poly.pdbx_seq_one_letter_code
_entity_poly.pdbx_strand_id
1 'polypeptide(L)'
;MTEIPPSNQTFEYLLQRLLQSLPPPEADANFNCWQSKLEEMDRKYAEGLAKMKEDSDRLDKKLKDFPKWVDYCERASFNRSLNGIVRDKNSLVYPMPLPNGGYPAEGTFPETLGDFLSLDARALKHLLKLYELPHEEDVADARKALACHCYIPPSVM
;
A
#
# COMPACT_ATOMS: atom_id res chain seq x y z
N MET A 1 -78.86 26.23 -1.73
CA MET A 1 -78.79 25.26 -2.84
C MET A 1 -77.33 25.13 -3.21
N THR A 2 -76.68 24.11 -2.67
CA THR A 2 -75.23 23.89 -2.82
C THR A 2 -75.07 22.80 -3.86
N GLU A 3 -74.87 23.20 -5.11
CA GLU A 3 -74.58 22.26 -6.19
C GLU A 3 -73.12 21.79 -6.05
N ILE A 4 -72.96 20.49 -5.81
CA ILE A 4 -71.66 19.81 -5.79
C ILE A 4 -71.24 19.66 -7.27
N PRO A 5 -70.09 20.19 -7.71
CA PRO A 5 -69.65 20.05 -9.09
C PRO A 5 -69.22 18.60 -9.39
N PRO A 6 -69.31 18.14 -10.66
CA PRO A 6 -69.10 16.73 -11.00
C PRO A 6 -67.60 16.40 -11.01
N SER A 7 -67.04 16.11 -9.83
CA SER A 7 -65.62 15.76 -9.68
C SER A 7 -65.24 14.42 -10.33
N ASN A 8 -66.21 13.63 -10.78
CA ASN A 8 -65.97 12.33 -11.39
C ASN A 8 -65.52 12.41 -12.85
N GLN A 9 -65.96 13.41 -13.63
CA GLN A 9 -65.63 13.43 -15.07
C GLN A 9 -64.15 13.75 -15.32
N THR A 10 -63.56 14.63 -14.52
CA THR A 10 -62.14 14.98 -14.62
C THR A 10 -61.23 13.84 -14.15
N PHE A 11 -61.65 13.10 -13.11
CA PHE A 11 -60.92 11.95 -12.60
C PHE A 11 -60.98 10.77 -13.58
N GLU A 12 -62.15 10.47 -14.14
CA GLU A 12 -62.33 9.47 -15.20
C GLU A 12 -61.50 9.80 -16.45
N TYR A 13 -61.48 11.06 -16.86
CA TYR A 13 -60.65 11.51 -17.99
C TYR A 13 -59.15 11.33 -17.73
N LEU A 14 -58.68 11.63 -16.51
CA LEU A 14 -57.28 11.44 -16.15
C LEU A 14 -56.91 9.96 -16.06
N LEU A 15 -57.77 9.12 -15.48
CA LEU A 15 -57.58 7.67 -15.45
C LEU A 15 -57.57 7.08 -16.86
N GLN A 16 -58.49 7.49 -17.72
CA GLN A 16 -58.57 7.03 -19.10
C GLN A 16 -57.33 7.44 -19.91
N ARG A 17 -56.83 8.67 -19.69
CA ARG A 17 -55.59 9.14 -20.32
C ARG A 17 -54.35 8.41 -19.81
N LEU A 18 -54.31 8.05 -18.53
CA LEU A 18 -53.22 7.28 -17.93
C LEU A 18 -53.22 5.84 -18.44
N LEU A 19 -54.41 5.23 -18.55
CA LEU A 19 -54.61 3.90 -19.13
C LEU A 19 -54.29 3.86 -20.64
N GLN A 20 -54.53 4.95 -21.38
CA GLN A 20 -54.16 5.08 -22.80
C GLN A 20 -52.68 5.39 -23.02
N SER A 21 -51.98 5.87 -21.98
CA SER A 21 -50.53 6.05 -22.01
C SER A 21 -49.75 4.81 -21.55
N LEU A 22 -50.45 3.79 -21.03
CA LEU A 22 -49.85 2.48 -20.79
C LEU A 22 -49.57 1.81 -22.14
N PRO A 23 -48.37 1.26 -22.31
CA PRO A 23 -48.00 0.67 -23.58
C PRO A 23 -48.82 -0.62 -23.83
N PRO A 24 -49.13 -0.96 -25.10
CA PRO A 24 -49.99 -2.10 -25.45
C PRO A 24 -49.39 -3.43 -24.95
N PRO A 25 -50.16 -4.52 -24.81
CA PRO A 25 -49.68 -5.81 -24.26
C PRO A 25 -48.51 -6.47 -25.03
N GLU A 26 -48.15 -5.98 -26.21
CA GLU A 26 -46.91 -6.36 -26.92
C GLU A 26 -45.65 -5.64 -26.39
N ALA A 27 -45.84 -4.68 -25.48
CA ALA A 27 -44.79 -3.95 -24.80
C ALA A 27 -44.13 -4.74 -23.68
N ASP A 28 -44.60 -5.96 -23.37
CA ASP A 28 -43.95 -6.86 -22.41
C ASP A 28 -42.50 -7.16 -22.84
N ALA A 29 -42.24 -7.36 -24.13
CA ALA A 29 -40.86 -7.56 -24.61
C ALA A 29 -39.99 -6.30 -24.44
N ASN A 30 -40.57 -5.11 -24.59
CA ASN A 30 -39.87 -3.84 -24.44
C ASN A 30 -39.64 -3.53 -22.95
N PHE A 31 -40.64 -3.75 -22.09
CA PHE A 31 -40.57 -3.59 -20.64
C PHE A 31 -39.56 -4.58 -20.03
N ASN A 32 -39.62 -5.86 -20.41
CA ASN A 32 -38.64 -6.87 -19.98
C ASN A 32 -37.22 -6.49 -20.44
N CYS A 33 -37.06 -5.95 -21.65
CA CYS A 33 -35.77 -5.44 -22.14
C CYS A 33 -35.25 -4.26 -21.32
N TRP A 34 -36.11 -3.29 -20.96
CA TRP A 34 -35.74 -2.16 -20.10
C TRP A 34 -35.41 -2.61 -18.68
N GLN A 35 -36.16 -3.56 -18.14
CA GLN A 35 -35.90 -4.12 -16.81
C GLN A 35 -34.55 -4.85 -16.78
N SER A 36 -34.27 -5.72 -17.76
CA SER A 36 -32.96 -6.38 -17.85
C SER A 36 -31.80 -5.40 -18.01
N LYS A 37 -31.98 -4.31 -18.77
CA LYS A 37 -30.97 -3.25 -18.88
C LYS A 37 -30.73 -2.52 -17.56
N LEU A 38 -31.79 -2.25 -16.80
CA LEU A 38 -31.69 -1.59 -15.50
C LEU A 38 -30.96 -2.49 -14.49
N GLU A 39 -31.33 -3.78 -14.43
CA GLU A 39 -30.65 -4.78 -13.59
C GLU A 39 -29.17 -4.93 -13.98
N GLU A 40 -28.85 -4.91 -15.28
CA GLU A 40 -27.46 -4.93 -15.75
C GLU A 40 -26.68 -3.67 -15.34
N MET A 41 -27.31 -2.49 -15.43
CA MET A 41 -26.70 -1.23 -14.98
C MET A 41 -26.46 -1.26 -13.47
N ASP A 42 -27.45 -1.64 -12.67
CA ASP A 42 -27.32 -1.75 -11.21
C ASP A 42 -26.23 -2.74 -10.81
N ARG A 43 -26.15 -3.89 -11.50
CA ARG A 43 -25.05 -4.84 -11.32
C ARG A 43 -23.69 -4.21 -11.62
N LYS A 44 -23.54 -3.54 -12.76
CA LYS A 44 -22.28 -2.87 -13.15
C LYS A 44 -21.89 -1.77 -12.16
N TYR A 45 -22.86 -1.00 -11.66
CA TYR A 45 -22.61 0.01 -10.63
C TYR A 45 -22.17 -0.63 -9.31
N ALA A 46 -22.83 -1.71 -8.88
CA ALA A 46 -22.46 -2.43 -7.67
C ALA A 46 -21.04 -3.01 -7.76
N GLU A 47 -20.68 -3.64 -8.89
CA GLU A 47 -19.32 -4.14 -9.15
C GLU A 47 -18.28 -3.00 -9.15
N GLY A 48 -18.61 -1.87 -9.80
CA GLY A 48 -17.74 -0.69 -9.83
C GLY A 48 -17.50 -0.09 -8.43
N LEU A 49 -18.55 0.01 -7.62
CA LEU A 49 -18.45 0.48 -6.23
C LEU A 49 -17.64 -0.48 -5.36
N ALA A 50 -17.84 -1.79 -5.52
CA ALA A 50 -17.09 -2.80 -4.78
C ALA A 50 -15.59 -2.72 -5.09
N LYS A 51 -15.23 -2.62 -6.38
CA LYS A 51 -13.83 -2.46 -6.80
C LYS A 51 -13.22 -1.15 -6.30
N MET A 52 -13.97 -0.04 -6.38
CA MET A 52 -13.51 1.26 -5.88
C MET A 52 -13.23 1.21 -4.37
N LYS A 53 -14.09 0.52 -3.61
CA LYS A 53 -13.89 0.31 -2.17
C LYS A 53 -12.62 -0.51 -1.90
N GLU A 54 -12.43 -1.61 -2.62
CA GLU A 54 -11.21 -2.43 -2.49
C GLU A 54 -9.93 -1.63 -2.80
N ASP A 55 -9.93 -0.87 -3.90
CA ASP A 55 -8.80 -0.02 -4.26
C ASP A 55 -8.55 1.08 -3.22
N SER A 56 -9.63 1.68 -2.69
CA SER A 56 -9.56 2.66 -1.60
C SER A 56 -8.95 2.06 -0.33
N ASP A 57 -9.43 0.90 0.11
CA ASP A 57 -8.92 0.21 1.31
C ASP A 57 -7.44 -0.16 1.14
N ARG A 58 -7.04 -0.58 -0.07
CA ARG A 58 -5.63 -0.87 -0.41
C ARG A 58 -4.77 0.37 -0.34
N LEU A 59 -5.24 1.50 -0.88
CA LEU A 59 -4.51 2.78 -0.82
C LEU A 59 -4.41 3.29 0.62
N ASP A 60 -5.48 3.18 1.39
CA ASP A 60 -5.53 3.62 2.79
C ASP A 60 -4.52 2.85 3.66
N LYS A 61 -4.38 1.53 3.43
CA LYS A 61 -3.33 0.71 4.04
C LYS A 61 -1.93 1.19 3.67
N LYS A 62 -1.66 1.42 2.38
CA LYS A 62 -0.35 1.92 1.93
C LYS A 62 -0.04 3.30 2.52
N LEU A 63 -1.03 4.17 2.61
CA LEU A 63 -0.88 5.51 3.16
C LEU A 63 -0.56 5.48 4.66
N LYS A 64 -1.14 4.53 5.40
CA LYS A 64 -0.80 4.32 6.83
C LYS A 64 0.64 3.86 7.04
N ASP A 65 1.19 3.09 6.10
CA ASP A 65 2.58 2.62 6.17
C ASP A 65 3.59 3.64 5.62
N PHE A 66 3.14 4.61 4.81
CA PHE A 66 4.01 5.58 4.15
C PHE A 66 4.86 6.42 5.12
N PRO A 67 4.35 6.98 6.24
CA PRO A 67 5.17 7.71 7.20
C PRO A 67 6.31 6.86 7.78
N LYS A 68 6.05 5.58 8.09
CA LYS A 68 7.09 4.66 8.60
C LYS A 68 8.18 4.41 7.58
N TRP A 69 7.79 4.31 6.29
CA TRP A 69 8.75 4.15 5.20
C TRP A 69 9.61 5.39 5.01
N VAL A 70 9.01 6.59 5.05
CA VAL A 70 9.78 7.85 4.96
C VAL A 70 10.78 7.96 6.11
N ASP A 71 10.34 7.73 7.35
CA ASP A 71 11.21 7.75 8.53
C ASP A 71 12.36 6.72 8.43
N TYR A 72 12.07 5.50 7.94
CA TYR A 72 13.11 4.51 7.65
C TYR A 72 14.13 5.04 6.62
N CYS A 73 13.65 5.60 5.51
CA CYS A 73 14.50 6.11 4.43
C CYS A 73 15.36 7.29 4.89
N GLU A 74 14.82 8.20 5.70
CA GLU A 74 15.57 9.33 6.26
C GLU A 74 16.70 8.85 7.16
N ARG A 75 16.39 7.98 8.14
CA ARG A 75 17.39 7.41 9.05
C ARG A 75 18.46 6.61 8.31
N ALA A 76 18.05 5.78 7.35
CA ALA A 76 18.98 5.05 6.51
C ALA A 76 19.89 5.98 5.71
N SER A 77 19.33 7.02 5.07
CA SER A 77 20.11 7.96 4.26
C SER A 77 21.09 8.79 5.11
N PHE A 78 20.67 9.19 6.30
CA PHE A 78 21.52 9.87 7.26
C PHE A 78 22.72 8.99 7.67
N ASN A 79 22.48 7.75 8.10
CA ASN A 79 23.55 6.85 8.53
C ASN A 79 24.48 6.46 7.38
N ARG A 80 23.96 6.28 6.16
CA ARG A 80 24.80 6.08 4.96
C ARG A 80 25.72 7.27 4.71
N SER A 81 25.22 8.48 4.89
CA SER A 81 26.02 9.70 4.69
C SER A 81 27.18 9.77 5.70
N LEU A 82 26.93 9.40 6.97
CA LEU A 82 27.96 9.30 8.00
C LEU A 82 28.97 8.18 7.69
N ASN A 83 28.50 7.01 7.26
CA ASN A 83 29.38 5.89 6.93
C ASN A 83 30.22 6.16 5.67
N GLY A 84 29.71 6.95 4.71
CA GLY A 84 30.45 7.31 3.48
C GLY A 84 31.67 8.20 3.71
N ILE A 85 31.75 8.88 4.85
CA ILE A 85 32.90 9.73 5.21
C ILE A 85 33.94 9.01 6.08
N VAL A 86 33.74 7.74 6.43
CA VAL A 86 34.71 6.92 7.16
C VAL A 86 36.01 6.80 6.36
N ARG A 87 37.16 6.96 7.03
CA ARG A 87 38.49 6.94 6.40
C ARG A 87 39.51 6.03 7.09
N ASP A 88 39.41 5.89 8.40
CA ASP A 88 40.42 5.19 9.20
C ASP A 88 39.77 4.24 10.21
N LYS A 89 40.59 3.38 10.83
CA LYS A 89 40.11 2.33 11.74
C LYS A 89 39.41 2.87 12.99
N ASN A 90 39.69 4.10 13.40
CA ASN A 90 39.07 4.72 14.58
C ASN A 90 37.84 5.56 14.21
N SER A 91 37.56 5.73 12.92
CA SER A 91 36.34 6.38 12.45
C SER A 91 35.11 5.62 12.96
N LEU A 92 34.13 6.36 13.48
CA LEU A 92 32.87 5.79 13.93
C LEU A 92 32.08 5.22 12.75
N VAL A 93 31.43 4.08 12.98
CA VAL A 93 30.48 3.49 12.04
C VAL A 93 29.10 3.42 12.68
N TYR A 94 28.08 3.71 11.90
CA TYR A 94 26.71 3.83 12.39
C TYR A 94 25.85 2.68 11.86
N PRO A 95 25.06 2.02 12.72
CA PRO A 95 24.19 0.93 12.29
C PRO A 95 23.10 1.44 11.36
N MET A 96 22.73 0.63 10.37
CA MET A 96 21.53 0.89 9.57
C MET A 96 20.27 0.55 10.38
N PRO A 97 19.13 1.21 10.13
CA PRO A 97 17.85 0.79 10.69
C PRO A 97 17.50 -0.62 10.20
N LEU A 98 16.98 -1.44 11.11
CA LEU A 98 16.53 -2.80 10.85
C LEU A 98 15.24 -2.82 10.01
N PRO A 99 14.89 -3.94 9.35
CA PRO A 99 13.63 -4.07 8.60
C PRO A 99 12.37 -3.80 9.43
N ASN A 100 12.42 -4.05 10.75
CA ASN A 100 11.34 -3.72 11.67
C ASN A 100 11.28 -2.22 12.06
N GLY A 101 12.16 -1.38 11.49
CA GLY A 101 12.29 0.04 11.77
C GLY A 101 13.10 0.38 13.04
N GLY A 102 13.58 -0.61 13.79
CA GLY A 102 14.41 -0.40 14.98
C GLY A 102 15.90 -0.26 14.66
N TYR A 103 16.73 -0.38 15.69
CA TYR A 103 18.18 -0.50 15.58
C TYR A 103 18.65 -1.79 16.24
N PRO A 104 19.84 -2.30 15.88
CA PRO A 104 20.50 -3.35 16.66
C PRO A 104 20.59 -2.94 18.14
N ALA A 105 20.55 -3.94 19.03
CA ALA A 105 20.76 -3.69 20.45
C ALA A 105 22.15 -3.10 20.70
N GLU A 106 22.28 -2.31 21.76
CA GLU A 106 23.56 -1.69 22.14
C GLU A 106 24.67 -2.74 22.28
N GLY A 107 25.87 -2.41 21.79
CA GLY A 107 27.02 -3.33 21.75
C GLY A 107 26.91 -4.47 20.71
N THR A 108 25.81 -4.57 19.96
CA THR A 108 25.68 -5.60 18.90
C THR A 108 26.35 -5.19 17.61
N PHE A 109 26.28 -3.89 17.27
CA PHE A 109 26.92 -3.34 16.08
C PHE A 109 28.29 -2.76 16.44
N PRO A 110 29.31 -2.90 15.57
CA PRO A 110 30.62 -2.30 15.78
C PRO A 110 30.55 -0.78 15.98
N GLU A 111 31.36 -0.23 16.89
CA GLU A 111 31.41 1.23 17.10
C GLU A 111 32.34 1.91 16.09
N THR A 112 33.44 1.24 15.72
CA THR A 112 34.46 1.77 14.81
C THR A 112 34.63 0.90 13.57
N LEU A 113 35.25 1.47 12.52
CA LEU A 113 35.65 0.70 11.34
C LEU A 113 36.61 -0.44 11.72
N GLY A 114 37.51 -0.22 12.67
CA GLY A 114 38.44 -1.23 13.17
C GLY A 114 37.70 -2.43 13.75
N ASP A 115 36.67 -2.19 14.58
CA ASP A 115 35.82 -3.22 15.14
C ASP A 115 35.05 -3.97 14.04
N PHE A 116 34.53 -3.22 13.06
CA PHE A 116 33.82 -3.78 11.92
C PHE A 116 34.69 -4.73 11.10
N LEU A 117 35.93 -4.31 10.79
CA LEU A 117 36.90 -5.13 10.07
C LEU A 117 37.44 -6.30 10.92
N SER A 118 37.29 -6.24 12.23
CA SER A 118 37.70 -7.29 13.17
C SER A 118 36.58 -8.28 13.50
N LEU A 119 35.37 -8.09 12.95
CA LEU A 119 34.25 -9.02 13.13
C LEU A 119 34.64 -10.43 12.71
N ASP A 120 34.44 -11.37 13.64
CA ASP A 120 34.57 -12.80 13.35
C ASP A 120 33.40 -13.31 12.50
N ALA A 121 33.53 -14.54 11.98
CA ALA A 121 32.53 -15.15 11.11
C ALA A 121 31.15 -15.30 11.80
N ARG A 122 31.12 -15.53 13.12
CA ARG A 122 29.87 -15.71 13.87
C ARG A 122 29.14 -14.38 14.02
N ALA A 123 29.83 -13.33 14.43
CA ALA A 123 29.29 -11.99 14.57
C ALA A 123 28.83 -11.44 13.23
N LEU A 124 29.60 -11.66 12.17
CA LEU A 124 29.23 -11.28 10.80
C LEU A 124 27.96 -11.98 10.33
N LYS A 125 27.87 -13.31 10.52
CA LYS A 125 26.66 -14.08 10.19
C LYS A 125 25.44 -13.61 10.99
N HIS A 126 25.64 -13.28 12.27
CA HIS A 126 24.57 -12.73 13.11
C HIS A 126 24.04 -11.40 12.57
N LEU A 127 24.93 -10.47 12.24
CA LEU A 127 24.55 -9.17 11.68
C LEU A 127 23.85 -9.30 10.32
N LEU A 128 24.36 -10.15 9.43
CA LEU A 128 23.69 -10.39 8.15
C LEU A 128 22.27 -10.93 8.35
N LYS A 129 22.09 -11.90 9.26
CA LYS A 129 20.75 -12.42 9.59
C LYS A 129 19.85 -11.34 10.20
N LEU A 130 20.40 -10.48 11.06
CA LEU A 130 19.66 -9.39 11.71
C LEU A 130 19.16 -8.36 10.67
N TYR A 131 19.95 -8.10 9.65
CA TYR A 131 19.60 -7.24 8.52
C TYR A 131 18.85 -7.95 7.39
N GLU A 132 18.51 -9.23 7.55
CA GLU A 132 17.88 -10.07 6.52
C GLU A 132 18.67 -10.11 5.19
N LEU A 133 20.01 -10.02 5.30
CA LEU A 133 20.93 -10.10 4.17
C LEU A 133 21.34 -11.55 3.87
N PRO A 134 21.77 -11.85 2.62
CA PRO A 134 22.31 -13.16 2.28
C PRO A 134 23.51 -13.52 3.18
N HIS A 135 23.52 -14.74 3.74
CA HIS A 135 24.46 -15.14 4.81
C HIS A 135 24.86 -16.64 4.82
N GLU A 136 24.52 -17.39 3.76
CA GLU A 136 25.01 -18.76 3.52
C GLU A 136 26.13 -18.74 2.46
N GLU A 137 26.51 -19.91 1.90
CA GLU A 137 27.55 -20.07 0.86
C GLU A 137 27.37 -19.15 -0.38
N ASP A 138 26.23 -18.47 -0.49
CA ASP A 138 25.84 -17.56 -1.57
C ASP A 138 26.62 -16.25 -1.66
N VAL A 139 27.40 -15.86 -0.64
CA VAL A 139 28.17 -14.60 -0.68
C VAL A 139 29.67 -14.88 -0.62
N ALA A 140 30.36 -14.65 -1.74
CA ALA A 140 31.82 -14.76 -1.84
C ALA A 140 32.58 -13.89 -0.80
N ASP A 141 31.94 -12.83 -0.30
CA ASP A 141 32.44 -11.99 0.77
C ASP A 141 31.28 -11.39 1.61
N ALA A 142 30.93 -12.11 2.68
CA ALA A 142 29.92 -11.72 3.66
C ALA A 142 30.15 -10.32 4.26
N ARG A 143 31.42 -9.91 4.41
CA ARG A 143 31.78 -8.62 5.00
C ARG A 143 31.53 -7.50 4.02
N LYS A 144 31.90 -7.71 2.75
CA LYS A 144 31.58 -6.79 1.67
C LYS A 144 30.08 -6.57 1.53
N ALA A 145 29.26 -7.63 1.64
CA ALA A 145 27.80 -7.48 1.59
C ALA A 145 27.28 -6.56 2.71
N LEU A 146 27.75 -6.77 3.95
CA LEU A 146 27.39 -5.92 5.08
C LEU A 146 27.90 -4.48 4.89
N ALA A 147 29.14 -4.31 4.43
CA ALA A 147 29.73 -3.00 4.18
C ALA A 147 28.96 -2.21 3.11
N CYS A 148 28.56 -2.88 2.01
CA CYS A 148 27.72 -2.28 0.98
C CYS A 148 26.35 -1.85 1.54
N HIS A 149 25.73 -2.67 2.38
CA HIS A 149 24.46 -2.32 3.03
C HIS A 149 24.60 -1.06 3.91
N CYS A 150 25.69 -0.98 4.68
CA CYS A 150 26.02 0.14 5.55
C CYS A 150 26.62 1.35 4.81
N TYR A 151 26.89 1.25 3.50
CA TYR A 151 27.54 2.29 2.70
C TYR A 151 28.96 2.67 3.19
N ILE A 152 29.71 1.67 3.65
CA ILE A 152 31.13 1.83 3.98
C ILE A 152 31.95 1.82 2.67
N PRO A 153 32.84 2.80 2.43
CA PRO A 153 33.58 2.89 1.18
C PRO A 153 34.46 1.66 0.89
N PRO A 154 34.50 1.15 -0.35
CA PRO A 154 35.36 0.03 -0.70
C PRO A 154 36.86 0.32 -0.54
N SER A 155 37.26 1.59 -0.56
CA SER A 155 38.67 1.99 -0.40
C SER A 155 39.23 1.74 1.00
N VAL A 156 38.36 1.48 1.99
CA VAL A 156 38.73 1.20 3.38
C VAL A 156 38.37 -0.22 3.83
N MET A 157 37.89 -1.03 2.88
CA MET A 157 37.54 -2.45 3.05
C MET A 157 38.70 -3.33 2.61
#